data_AF-A0A661U5Q9-F1
#
_entry.id   AF-A0A661U5Q9-F1
#
_cell.length_a   1.000
_cell.length_b   1.000
_cell.length_c   1.000
_cell.angle_alpha   90.00
_cell.angle_beta   90.00
_cell.angle_gamma   90.00
#
_symmetry.space_group_name_H-M   'P 1'
#
loop_
_entity.id
_entity.type
_entity.pdbx_description
1 polymer ?
#
loop_
_entity_poly.entity_id
_entity_poly.type
_entity_poly.pdbx_seq_one_letter_code
_entity_poly.pdbx_strand_id
1 'polypeptide(L)'
;MVIKPTIIVHGGASNLPDELVTPYYDGVLSAVKMGADALKSGGSALDAVETAVRYMEDNATFNAGRGGLILLSHNGDYAWAFNTTRMARAVIIDDKKPTVMVD
;
A
#
# COMPACT_ATOMS: atom_id res chain seq x y z
N MET A 1 18.85 -9.75 10.84
CA MET A 1 17.82 -9.27 11.79
C MET A 1 16.47 -9.71 11.25
N VAL A 2 15.59 -10.30 12.06
CA VAL A 2 14.23 -10.66 11.61
C VAL A 2 13.34 -9.46 11.83
N ILE A 3 12.92 -8.80 10.75
CA ILE A 3 12.04 -7.64 10.80
C ILE A 3 10.61 -8.14 10.89
N LYS A 4 9.75 -7.48 11.68
CA LYS A 4 8.32 -7.76 11.62
C LYS A 4 7.75 -7.09 10.36
N PRO A 5 7.06 -7.83 9.48
CA PRO A 5 6.54 -7.24 8.26
C PRO A 5 5.56 -6.12 8.59
N THR A 6 5.73 -4.98 7.93
CA THR A 6 4.95 -3.76 8.16
C THR A 6 4.32 -3.32 6.84
N ILE A 7 2.98 -3.27 6.81
CA ILE A 7 2.20 -2.84 5.64
C ILE A 7 1.52 -1.53 5.98
N ILE A 8 1.61 -0.56 5.08
CA ILE A 8 0.94 0.73 5.17
C ILE A 8 0.11 0.90 3.90
N VAL A 9 -1.20 1.14 4.08
CA VAL A 9 -2.14 1.44 2.99
C VAL A 9 -2.69 2.84 3.19
N HIS A 10 -2.84 3.60 2.11
CA HIS A 10 -3.59 4.85 2.13
C HIS A 10 -4.63 4.89 1.00
N GLY A 11 -5.82 5.42 1.29
CA GLY A 11 -6.89 5.66 0.32
C GLY A 11 -6.80 6.99 -0.44
N GLY A 12 -5.74 7.77 -0.18
CA GLY A 12 -5.46 9.06 -0.83
C GLY A 12 -5.91 10.26 -0.04
N ALA A 13 -5.49 11.44 -0.47
CA ALA A 13 -5.89 12.71 0.15
C ALA A 13 -7.06 13.32 -0.62
N SER A 14 -8.21 13.49 0.04
CA SER A 14 -9.34 14.26 -0.50
C SER A 14 -10.20 14.81 0.63
N ASN A 15 -11.02 15.83 0.33
CA ASN A 15 -12.04 16.29 1.26
C ASN A 15 -13.21 15.30 1.26
N LEU A 16 -13.11 14.28 2.11
CA LEU A 16 -14.02 13.14 2.13
C LEU A 16 -15.35 13.54 2.81
N PRO A 17 -16.50 13.43 2.13
CA PRO A 17 -17.81 13.58 2.77
C PRO A 17 -18.00 12.58 3.91
N ASP A 18 -18.72 12.97 4.97
CA ASP A 18 -18.94 12.12 6.16
C ASP A 18 -19.52 10.75 5.82
N GLU A 19 -20.43 10.68 4.85
CA GLU A 19 -21.05 9.44 4.35
C GLU A 19 -20.04 8.45 3.72
N LEU A 20 -18.89 8.93 3.25
CA LEU A 20 -17.84 8.11 2.64
C LEU A 20 -16.73 7.71 3.62
N VAL A 21 -16.74 8.21 4.86
CA VAL A 21 -15.72 7.88 5.87
C VAL A 21 -15.68 6.38 6.17
N THR A 22 -16.84 5.77 6.46
CA THR A 22 -16.92 4.32 6.74
C THR A 22 -16.54 3.48 5.53
N PRO A 23 -17.08 3.71 4.32
CA PRO A 23 -16.62 3.01 3.12
C PRO A 23 -15.10 3.08 2.88
N TYR A 24 -14.48 4.26 3.04
CA TYR A 24 -13.04 4.41 2.87
C TYR A 24 -12.25 3.63 3.93
N TYR A 25 -12.68 3.68 5.18
CA TYR A 25 -12.10 2.93 6.28
C TYR A 25 -12.15 1.42 6.00
N ASP A 26 -13.31 0.90 5.62
CA ASP A 26 -13.49 -0.53 5.34
C ASP A 26 -12.67 -0.98 4.12
N GLY A 27 -12.56 -0.12 3.11
CA GLY A 27 -11.74 -0.35 1.93
C GLY A 27 -10.25 -0.48 2.26
N VAL A 28 -9.68 0.46 3.02
CA VAL A 28 -8.25 0.37 3.40
C VAL A 28 -7.98 -0.77 4.38
N LEU A 29 -8.93 -1.08 5.26
CA LEU A 29 -8.86 -2.23 6.17
C LEU A 29 -8.86 -3.56 5.40
N SER A 30 -9.65 -3.66 4.34
CA SER A 30 -9.68 -4.86 3.49
C SER A 30 -8.39 -4.99 2.68
N ALA A 31 -7.92 -3.90 2.08
CA ALA A 31 -6.67 -3.86 1.33
C ALA A 31 -5.45 -4.29 2.18
N VAL A 32 -5.31 -3.74 3.39
CA VAL A 32 -4.18 -4.09 4.28
C VAL A 32 -4.23 -5.56 4.71
N LYS A 33 -5.43 -6.12 4.93
CA LYS A 33 -5.60 -7.54 5.26
C LYS A 33 -5.22 -8.44 4.08
N MET A 34 -5.65 -8.09 2.87
CA MET A 34 -5.29 -8.86 1.67
C MET A 34 -3.77 -8.86 1.43
N GLY A 35 -3.11 -7.72 1.57
CA GLY A 35 -1.64 -7.66 1.50
C GLY A 35 -0.95 -8.48 2.61
N ALA A 36 -1.50 -8.45 3.83
CA ALA A 36 -0.96 -9.24 4.94
C ALA A 36 -1.13 -10.75 4.71
N ASP A 37 -2.26 -11.18 4.16
CA ASP A 37 -2.54 -12.58 3.90
C ASP A 37 -1.69 -13.12 2.72
N ALA A 38 -1.39 -12.29 1.72
CA ALA A 38 -0.42 -12.62 0.67
C ALA A 38 0.97 -12.95 1.26
N LEU A 39 1.45 -12.14 2.21
CA LEU A 39 2.73 -12.42 2.90
C LEU A 39 2.68 -13.67 3.77
N LYS A 40 1.60 -13.85 4.54
CA LYS A 40 1.43 -15.07 5.38
C LYS A 40 1.43 -16.34 4.53
N SER A 41 0.97 -16.24 3.29
CA SER A 41 0.92 -17.34 2.33
C SER A 41 2.27 -17.60 1.63
N GLY A 42 3.33 -16.88 2.01
CA GLY A 42 4.67 -17.02 1.44
C GLY A 42 4.92 -16.15 0.21
N GLY A 43 4.02 -15.22 -0.10
CA GLY A 43 4.20 -14.24 -1.18
C GLY A 43 5.32 -13.25 -0.88
N SER A 44 5.86 -12.65 -1.94
CA SER A 44 6.87 -11.60 -1.85
C SER A 44 6.27 -10.26 -1.40
N ALA A 45 7.13 -9.30 -1.11
CA ALA A 45 6.67 -7.93 -0.87
C ALA A 45 5.92 -7.36 -2.08
N LEU A 46 6.37 -7.68 -3.29
CA LEU A 46 5.72 -7.23 -4.52
C LEU A 46 4.30 -7.83 -4.65
N ASP A 47 4.15 -9.13 -4.41
CA ASP A 47 2.85 -9.81 -4.48
C ASP A 47 1.84 -9.19 -3.51
N ALA A 48 2.29 -8.85 -2.30
CA ALA A 48 1.45 -8.27 -1.27
C ALA A 48 1.01 -6.82 -1.60
N VAL A 49 1.90 -5.98 -2.13
CA VAL A 49 1.52 -4.61 -2.52
C VAL A 49 0.60 -4.63 -3.73
N GLU A 50 0.85 -5.48 -4.72
CA GLU A 50 0.00 -5.60 -5.91
C GLU A 50 -1.39 -6.14 -5.57
N THR A 51 -1.48 -7.17 -4.72
CA THR A 51 -2.77 -7.77 -4.34
C THR A 51 -3.69 -6.75 -3.69
N ALA A 52 -3.16 -5.94 -2.76
CA ALA A 52 -3.95 -4.92 -2.08
C ALA A 52 -4.33 -3.76 -3.01
N VAL A 53 -3.41 -3.31 -3.88
CA VAL A 53 -3.69 -2.19 -4.79
C VAL A 53 -4.69 -2.58 -5.88
N ARG A 54 -4.61 -3.80 -6.44
CA ARG A 54 -5.62 -4.32 -7.37
C ARG A 54 -7.02 -4.33 -6.74
N TYR A 55 -7.12 -4.79 -5.49
CA TYR A 55 -8.38 -4.69 -4.75
C TYR A 55 -8.89 -3.24 -4.63
N MET A 56 -7.98 -2.29 -4.35
CA MET A 56 -8.36 -0.88 -4.28
C MET A 56 -8.74 -0.29 -5.64
N GLU A 57 -8.18 -0.78 -6.74
CA GLU A 57 -8.57 -0.40 -8.12
C GLU A 57 -9.96 -0.92 -8.47
N ASP A 58 -10.28 -2.16 -8.07
CA ASP A 58 -11.59 -2.79 -8.33
C ASP A 58 -12.71 -2.25 -7.41
N ASN A 59 -12.35 -1.65 -6.27
CA ASN A 59 -13.31 -1.12 -5.31
C ASN A 59 -13.76 0.30 -5.68
N ALA A 60 -15.02 0.41 -6.14
CA ALA A 60 -15.65 1.67 -6.55
C ALA A 60 -15.67 2.80 -5.50
N THR A 61 -15.40 2.48 -4.22
CA THR A 61 -15.20 3.49 -3.17
C THR A 61 -14.00 4.39 -3.48
N PHE A 62 -12.95 3.80 -4.04
CA PHE A 62 -11.79 4.53 -4.50
C PHE A 62 -12.00 4.90 -5.97
N ASN A 63 -11.82 6.18 -6.28
CA ASN A 63 -11.65 6.56 -7.68
C ASN A 63 -10.26 6.04 -8.10
N ALA A 64 -10.19 5.19 -9.13
CA ALA A 64 -8.91 4.68 -9.66
C ALA A 64 -7.93 5.86 -9.79
N GLY A 65 -6.86 5.86 -8.98
CA GLY A 65 -6.00 7.03 -8.84
C GLY A 65 -5.98 7.74 -7.49
N ARG A 66 -6.36 7.09 -6.37
CA ARG A 66 -6.22 7.68 -5.03
C ARG A 66 -5.45 6.80 -4.03
N GLY A 67 -5.08 5.57 -4.37
CA GLY A 67 -4.51 4.61 -3.44
C GLY A 67 -3.03 4.35 -3.59
N GLY A 68 -2.43 3.88 -2.51
CA GLY A 68 -1.06 3.40 -2.49
C GLY A 68 -0.80 2.44 -1.33
N LEU A 69 0.12 1.51 -1.55
CA LEU A 69 0.60 0.58 -0.54
C LEU A 69 2.13 0.65 -0.47
N ILE A 70 2.67 0.64 0.75
CA ILE A 70 4.10 0.50 1.03
C ILE A 70 4.26 -0.67 2.00
N LEU A 71 5.21 -1.55 1.70
CA LEU A 71 5.49 -2.74 2.50
C LEU A 71 6.98 -2.87 2.77
N LEU A 72 7.30 -3.24 4.00
CA LEU A 72 8.60 -3.76 4.44
C LEU A 72 8.44 -5.23 4.86
N SER A 73 9.14 -6.14 4.20
CA SER A 73 9.12 -7.58 4.44
C SER A 73 9.94 -7.98 5.67
N HIS A 74 9.82 -9.24 6.08
CA HIS A 74 10.60 -9.76 7.21
C HIS A 74 12.12 -9.86 6.94
N ASN A 75 12.51 -9.87 5.67
CA ASN A 75 13.90 -9.91 5.22
C ASN A 75 14.52 -8.51 5.07
N GLY A 76 13.73 -7.45 5.27
CA GLY A 76 14.15 -6.07 5.04
C GLY A 76 14.01 -5.60 3.59
N ASP A 77 13.45 -6.43 2.71
CA ASP A 77 13.05 -6.01 1.37
C ASP A 77 11.81 -5.12 1.45
N TYR A 78 11.66 -4.19 0.51
CA TYR A 78 10.50 -3.31 0.44
C TYR A 78 9.85 -3.37 -0.93
N ALA A 79 8.58 -3.02 -0.97
CA ALA A 79 7.85 -2.80 -2.21
C ALA A 79 6.81 -1.70 -2.00
N TRP A 80 6.41 -1.11 -3.12
CA TRP A 80 5.31 -0.17 -3.17
C TRP A 80 4.48 -0.42 -4.42
N ALA A 81 3.20 -0.10 -4.36
CA ALA A 81 2.31 -0.06 -5.52
C ALA A 81 1.35 1.10 -5.35
N PHE A 82 1.02 1.76 -6.44
CA PHE A 82 0.16 2.94 -6.45
C PHE A 82 -0.71 2.88 -7.69
N ASN A 83 -1.97 3.29 -7.54
CA ASN A 83 -2.85 3.49 -8.69
C ASN A 83 -2.98 4.98 -9.05
N THR A 84 -2.36 5.88 -8.26
CA THR A 84 -2.33 7.33 -8.42
C THR A 84 -1.13 7.78 -9.25
N THR A 85 -1.37 8.53 -10.33
CA THR A 85 -0.27 9.18 -11.09
C THR A 85 0.34 10.34 -10.30
N ARG A 86 1.61 10.63 -10.55
CA ARG A 86 2.40 11.73 -9.96
C ARG A 86 2.61 11.64 -8.46
N MET A 87 2.60 10.42 -7.92
CA MET A 87 2.84 10.22 -6.49
C MET A 87 4.34 10.21 -6.20
N ALA A 88 4.85 11.25 -5.52
CA ALA A 88 6.23 11.24 -5.07
C ALA A 88 6.41 10.29 -3.87
N ARG A 89 7.40 9.40 -3.94
CA ARG A 89 7.76 8.48 -2.85
C ARG A 89 9.27 8.43 -2.64
N ALA A 90 9.66 8.18 -1.40
CA ALA A 90 11.05 7.98 -1.02
C ALA A 90 11.19 6.89 0.04
N VAL A 91 12.31 6.18 0.02
CA VAL A 91 12.65 5.16 1.02
C VAL A 91 14.14 5.20 1.33
N ILE A 92 14.47 4.94 2.60
CA ILE A 92 15.82 4.70 3.10
C ILE A 92 15.77 3.37 3.86
N ILE A 93 16.75 2.50 3.61
CA ILE A 93 16.93 1.23 4.32
C ILE A 93 18.38 1.14 4.75
N ASP A 94 18.61 0.86 6.03
CA ASP A 94 19.94 0.69 6.64
C ASP A 94 20.92 1.82 6.28
N ASP A 95 20.48 3.08 6.39
CA ASP A 95 21.27 4.29 6.08
C ASP A 95 21.84 4.36 4.65
N LYS A 96 21.30 3.55 3.73
CA LYS A 96 21.65 3.60 2.30
C LYS A 96 21.14 4.90 1.67
N LYS A 97 21.72 5.24 0.50
CA LYS A 97 21.28 6.37 -0.31
C LYS A 97 19.76 6.31 -0.55
N PRO A 98 19.03 7.42 -0.34
CA PRO A 98 17.59 7.44 -0.57
C PRO A 98 17.24 7.09 -2.02
N THR A 99 16.25 6.21 -2.19
CA THR A 99 15.58 6.00 -3.49
C THR A 99 14.37 6.90 -3.53
N VAL A 100 14.25 7.73 -4.57
CA VAL A 100 13.11 8.64 -4.80
C VAL A 100 12.52 8.33 -6.16
N MET A 101 11.19 8.22 -6.25
CA MET A 101 10.48 8.01 -7.51
C MET A 101 9.22 8.87 -7.58
N VAL A 102 8.88 9.29 -8.80
CA VAL A 102 7.62 9.93 -9.21
C VAL A 102 7.23 9.28 -10.52
N ASP A 103 5.97 8.89 -10.69
CA ASP A 103 5.41 8.26 -11.89
C ASP A 103 4.41 9.18 -12.60
#